data_AF-A0A7C9DU50-F1
#
_entry.id   AF-A0A7C9DU50-F1
#
_cell.length_a   1.000
_cell.length_b   1.000
_cell.length_c   1.000
_cell.angle_alpha   90.00
_cell.angle_beta   90.00
_cell.angle_gamma   90.00
#
_symmetry.space_group_name_H-M   'P 1'
#
loop_
_entity.id
_entity.type
_entity.pdbx_description
1 polymer ?
#
loop_
_entity_poly.entity_id
_entity_poly.type
_entity_poly.pdbx_seq_one_letter_code
_entity_poly.pdbx_strand_id
1 'polypeptide(L)'
;QNGMEHSASRDGSVDWPTSHDYINKTLDVIDFLTSRYAKHPALLGIELLNEPSAASVPLDILVSYYQQGYKIVRKYSPTAYVIVCQRIGNADPLELFQANAGFTNIVLDLHYYNLFDTFFVNLSSAQNIDYIYKSREAQLQQLNNTSGLLVFIGEWVNEWNVTSGSQHEYQDFGRAQLE
;
A
#
# COMPACT_ATOMS: atom_id res chain seq x y z
N GLN A 1 12.72 -4.48 2.13
CA GLN A 1 12.12 -3.44 1.25
C GLN A 1 11.83 -2.12 1.96
N ASN A 2 11.79 -2.08 3.29
CA ASN A 2 11.59 -0.82 4.02
C ASN A 2 12.41 -0.67 5.31
N GLY A 3 13.12 -1.72 5.75
CA GLY A 3 14.01 -1.65 6.91
C GLY A 3 13.28 -1.78 8.25
N MET A 4 11.95 -1.89 8.22
CA MET A 4 11.14 -2.04 9.42
C MET A 4 11.00 -3.52 9.82
N GLU A 5 10.69 -3.78 11.09
CA GLU A 5 10.60 -5.12 11.66
C GLU A 5 9.50 -5.98 11.03
N HIS A 6 8.38 -5.37 10.61
CA HIS A 6 7.30 -6.07 9.90
C HIS A 6 7.71 -6.53 8.49
N SER A 7 8.84 -6.04 7.95
CA SER A 7 9.50 -6.59 6.75
C SER A 7 10.57 -7.66 7.07
N ALA A 8 10.69 -8.04 8.34
CA ALA A 8 11.71 -8.94 8.88
C ALA A 8 13.15 -8.39 8.82
N SER A 9 13.35 -7.09 8.54
CA SER A 9 14.66 -6.46 8.73
C SER A 9 15.02 -6.44 10.21
N ARG A 10 16.29 -6.72 10.53
CA ARG A 10 16.78 -6.85 11.93
C ARG A 10 17.65 -5.68 12.38
N ASP A 11 18.19 -4.93 11.44
CA ASP A 11 19.18 -3.87 11.64
C ASP A 11 18.82 -2.58 10.90
N GLY A 12 17.62 -2.50 10.29
CA GLY A 12 17.20 -1.36 9.52
C GLY A 12 17.62 -1.40 8.05
N SER A 13 18.32 -2.45 7.59
CA SER A 13 18.81 -2.47 6.21
C SER A 13 17.68 -2.53 5.19
N VAL A 14 17.91 -1.86 4.05
CA VAL A 14 17.03 -1.88 2.87
C VAL A 14 17.84 -2.34 1.66
N ASP A 15 18.24 -3.60 1.67
CA ASP A 15 19.08 -4.16 0.59
C ASP A 15 18.27 -4.65 -0.61
N TRP A 16 16.96 -4.83 -0.47
CA TRP A 16 16.09 -5.35 -1.53
C TRP A 16 16.30 -4.69 -2.93
N PRO A 17 16.37 -3.35 -3.07
CA PRO A 17 16.57 -2.73 -4.38
C PRO A 17 18.03 -2.77 -4.89
N THR A 18 18.99 -3.21 -4.06
CA THR A 18 20.44 -3.11 -4.40
C THR A 18 20.94 -4.28 -5.24
N SER A 19 20.15 -5.35 -5.37
CA SER A 19 20.54 -6.54 -6.13
C SER A 19 19.36 -7.11 -6.92
N HIS A 20 19.62 -7.37 -8.20
CA HIS A 20 18.67 -8.07 -9.06
C HIS A 20 18.36 -9.48 -8.54
N ASP A 21 19.32 -10.15 -7.87
CA ASP A 21 19.10 -11.47 -7.28
C ASP A 21 18.10 -11.43 -6.13
N TYR A 22 18.02 -10.34 -5.36
CA TYR A 22 17.04 -10.19 -4.29
C TYR A 22 15.64 -9.98 -4.86
N ILE A 23 15.53 -9.15 -5.90
CA ILE A 23 14.27 -8.93 -6.63
C ILE A 23 13.78 -10.24 -7.27
N ASN A 24 14.68 -10.99 -7.93
CA ASN A 24 14.35 -12.27 -8.56
C ASN A 24 13.88 -13.31 -7.54
N LYS A 25 14.51 -13.39 -6.36
CA LYS A 25 14.03 -14.25 -5.27
C LYS A 25 12.62 -13.87 -4.81
N THR A 26 12.28 -12.59 -4.76
CA THR A 26 10.90 -12.16 -4.46
C THR A 26 9.94 -12.57 -5.58
N LEU A 27 10.33 -12.41 -6.86
CA LEU A 27 9.53 -12.86 -8.01
C LEU A 27 9.32 -14.39 -8.01
N ASP A 28 10.32 -15.17 -7.62
CA ASP A 28 10.20 -16.63 -7.47
C ASP A 28 9.16 -17.00 -6.40
N VAL A 29 9.08 -16.23 -5.31
CA VAL A 29 8.04 -16.40 -4.28
C VAL A 29 6.65 -16.09 -4.86
N ILE A 30 6.51 -15.02 -5.65
CA ILE A 30 5.25 -14.70 -6.33
C ILE A 30 4.85 -15.81 -7.31
N ASP A 31 5.78 -16.35 -8.12
CA ASP A 31 5.52 -17.47 -9.03
C ASP A 31 5.08 -18.72 -8.27
N PHE A 32 5.76 -19.04 -7.18
CA PHE A 32 5.40 -20.16 -6.30
C PHE A 32 3.99 -20.01 -5.71
N LEU A 33 3.69 -18.87 -5.06
CA LEU A 33 2.39 -18.64 -4.43
C LEU A 33 1.27 -18.62 -5.47
N THR A 34 1.49 -17.94 -6.59
CA THR A 34 0.49 -17.87 -7.67
C THR A 34 0.23 -19.26 -8.27
N SER A 35 1.28 -20.01 -8.63
CA SER A 35 1.12 -21.36 -9.20
C SER A 35 0.36 -22.30 -8.27
N ARG A 36 0.55 -22.15 -6.96
CA ARG A 36 -0.12 -22.95 -5.94
C ARG A 36 -1.59 -22.58 -5.74
N TYR A 37 -1.92 -21.28 -5.73
CA TYR A 37 -3.24 -20.81 -5.28
C TYR A 37 -4.15 -20.27 -6.39
N ALA A 38 -3.64 -19.95 -7.58
CA ALA A 38 -4.38 -19.26 -8.65
C ALA A 38 -5.70 -19.90 -9.09
N LYS A 39 -5.83 -21.22 -8.94
CA LYS A 39 -7.03 -21.99 -9.33
C LYS A 39 -7.99 -22.21 -8.17
N HIS A 40 -7.63 -21.77 -6.96
CA HIS A 40 -8.48 -21.96 -5.79
C HIS A 40 -9.63 -20.94 -5.83
N PRO A 41 -10.90 -21.35 -5.71
CA PRO A 41 -12.05 -20.46 -5.88
C PRO A 41 -12.14 -19.36 -4.82
N ALA A 42 -11.45 -19.51 -3.69
CA ALA A 42 -11.38 -18.49 -2.64
C ALA A 42 -10.26 -17.45 -2.85
N LEU A 43 -9.39 -17.59 -3.87
CA LEU A 43 -8.35 -16.60 -4.13
C LEU A 43 -8.94 -15.40 -4.87
N LEU A 44 -8.93 -14.23 -4.23
CA LEU A 44 -9.37 -12.97 -4.84
C LEU A 44 -8.22 -12.26 -5.57
N GLY A 45 -7.06 -12.14 -4.93
CA GLY A 45 -5.92 -11.40 -5.46
C GLY A 45 -4.61 -11.77 -4.77
N ILE A 46 -3.53 -11.23 -5.32
CA ILE A 46 -2.16 -11.39 -4.83
C ILE A 46 -1.53 -10.00 -4.75
N GLU A 47 -1.09 -9.64 -3.56
CA GLU A 47 -0.27 -8.45 -3.34
C GLU A 47 1.20 -8.76 -3.56
N LEU A 48 1.87 -7.92 -4.35
CA LEU A 48 3.23 -8.20 -4.81
C LEU A 48 4.30 -7.83 -3.79
N LEU A 49 4.12 -6.75 -3.04
CA LEU A 49 5.10 -6.30 -2.05
C LEU A 49 4.45 -5.31 -1.08
N ASN A 50 4.62 -5.55 0.21
CA ASN A 50 4.11 -4.67 1.24
C ASN A 50 5.07 -3.49 1.52
N GLU A 51 4.51 -2.28 1.59
CA GLU A 51 5.12 -1.03 2.05
C GLU A 51 6.59 -0.79 1.64
N PRO A 52 6.93 -0.73 0.34
CA PRO A 52 8.28 -0.32 -0.07
C PRO A 52 8.61 1.10 0.42
N SER A 53 9.83 1.33 0.94
CA SER A 53 10.21 2.65 1.45
C SER A 53 10.47 3.65 0.32
N ALA A 54 9.79 4.81 0.34
CA ALA A 54 10.01 5.89 -0.63
C ALA A 54 11.44 6.46 -0.57
N ALA A 55 12.07 6.43 0.61
CA ALA A 55 13.41 6.97 0.84
C ALA A 55 14.53 6.07 0.30
N SER A 56 14.28 4.76 0.19
CA SER A 56 15.33 3.77 -0.10
C SER A 56 15.06 2.91 -1.34
N VAL A 57 13.81 2.80 -1.79
CA VAL A 57 13.43 2.03 -2.97
C VAL A 57 13.17 2.99 -4.14
N PRO A 58 14.03 3.01 -5.17
CA PRO A 58 13.80 3.79 -6.38
C PRO A 58 12.52 3.37 -7.10
N LEU A 59 11.77 4.35 -7.59
CA LEU A 59 10.46 4.13 -8.22
C LEU A 59 10.57 3.26 -9.49
N ASP A 60 11.59 3.46 -10.30
CA ASP A 60 11.82 2.70 -11.54
C ASP A 60 12.10 1.22 -11.27
N ILE A 61 12.87 0.90 -10.22
CA ILE A 61 13.10 -0.47 -9.76
C ILE A 61 11.78 -1.09 -9.29
N LEU A 62 10.99 -0.37 -8.49
CA LEU A 62 9.72 -0.86 -7.97
C LEU A 62 8.70 -1.12 -9.10
N VAL A 63 8.58 -0.18 -10.04
CA VAL A 63 7.72 -0.32 -11.21
C VAL A 63 8.12 -1.54 -12.04
N SER A 64 9.42 -1.71 -12.31
CA SER A 64 9.94 -2.86 -13.04
C SER A 64 9.59 -4.18 -12.34
N TYR A 65 9.69 -4.23 -11.01
CA TYR A 65 9.28 -5.37 -10.21
C TYR A 65 7.78 -5.64 -10.34
N TYR A 66 6.92 -4.63 -10.17
CA TYR A 66 5.47 -4.79 -10.29
C TYR A 66 5.02 -5.26 -11.68
N GLN A 67 5.64 -4.75 -12.76
CA GLN A 67 5.35 -5.21 -14.11
C GLN A 67 5.72 -6.69 -14.32
N GLN A 68 6.83 -7.15 -13.71
CA GLN A 68 7.23 -8.56 -13.76
C GLN A 68 6.31 -9.44 -12.92
N GLY A 69 6.01 -9.04 -11.69
CA GLY A 69 5.06 -9.74 -10.81
C GLY A 69 3.67 -9.86 -11.44
N TYR A 70 3.17 -8.80 -12.06
CA TYR A 70 1.92 -8.83 -12.82
C TYR A 70 1.92 -9.91 -13.91
N LYS A 71 2.99 -9.98 -14.73
CA LYS A 71 3.12 -11.00 -15.78
C LYS A 71 3.15 -12.42 -15.20
N ILE A 72 3.82 -12.61 -14.07
CA ILE A 72 3.85 -13.89 -13.35
C ILE A 72 2.43 -14.26 -12.89
N VAL A 73 1.68 -13.34 -12.27
CA VAL A 73 0.30 -13.63 -11.85
C VAL A 73 -0.57 -14.02 -13.05
N ARG A 74 -0.46 -13.28 -14.16
CA ARG A 74 -1.22 -13.50 -15.39
C ARG A 74 -0.89 -14.82 -16.11
N LYS A 75 0.28 -15.42 -15.86
CA LYS A 75 0.63 -16.77 -16.34
C LYS A 75 -0.34 -17.83 -15.81
N TYR A 76 -0.87 -17.66 -14.59
CA TYR A 76 -1.71 -18.66 -13.93
C TYR A 76 -3.15 -18.22 -13.71
N SER A 77 -3.43 -16.92 -13.61
CA SER A 77 -4.79 -16.41 -13.42
C SER A 77 -5.06 -15.14 -14.26
N PRO A 78 -6.02 -15.21 -15.21
CA PRO A 78 -6.46 -14.03 -15.94
C PRO A 78 -7.36 -13.11 -15.09
N THR A 79 -7.93 -13.60 -13.98
CA THR A 79 -8.97 -12.90 -13.21
C THR A 79 -8.54 -12.44 -11.83
N ALA A 80 -7.50 -13.03 -11.24
CA ALA A 80 -7.02 -12.60 -9.93
C ALA A 80 -6.60 -11.13 -9.95
N TYR A 81 -6.98 -10.38 -8.92
CA TYR A 81 -6.48 -9.03 -8.74
C TYR A 81 -4.98 -9.07 -8.45
N VAL A 82 -4.23 -8.18 -9.10
CA VAL A 82 -2.83 -7.92 -8.76
C VAL A 82 -2.81 -6.65 -7.93
N ILE A 83 -2.36 -6.75 -6.69
CA ILE A 83 -2.36 -5.64 -5.74
C ILE A 83 -0.94 -5.09 -5.66
N VAL A 84 -0.81 -3.77 -5.79
CA VAL A 84 0.47 -3.05 -5.69
C VAL A 84 0.35 -2.04 -4.55
N CYS A 85 1.27 -2.09 -3.58
CA CYS A 85 1.28 -1.16 -2.46
C CYS A 85 2.00 0.14 -2.84
N GLN A 86 1.46 1.27 -2.37
CA GLN A 86 2.15 2.57 -2.41
C GLN A 86 3.54 2.50 -1.75
N ARG A 87 4.45 3.40 -2.13
CA ARG A 87 5.64 3.61 -1.31
C ARG A 87 5.26 4.35 -0.03
N ILE A 88 5.76 3.89 1.11
CA ILE A 88 5.56 4.59 2.39
C ILE A 88 6.58 5.72 2.56
N GLY A 89 6.15 6.84 3.12
CA GLY A 89 6.94 8.06 3.27
C GLY A 89 6.52 9.16 2.29
N ASN A 90 7.45 10.05 1.93
CA ASN A 90 7.16 11.18 1.03
C ASN A 90 7.15 10.75 -0.44
N ALA A 91 6.05 10.11 -0.86
CA ALA A 91 5.80 9.69 -2.23
C ALA A 91 4.43 10.19 -2.71
N ASP A 92 4.32 10.45 -4.01
CA ASP A 92 3.03 10.74 -4.64
C ASP A 92 2.27 9.41 -4.82
N PRO A 93 1.07 9.21 -4.25
CA PRO A 93 0.30 7.98 -4.44
C PRO A 93 -0.02 7.68 -5.91
N LEU A 94 -0.05 8.71 -6.78
CA LEU A 94 -0.36 8.57 -8.20
C LEU A 94 0.85 8.09 -9.02
N GLU A 95 2.06 8.06 -8.45
CA GLU A 95 3.29 7.72 -9.16
C GLU A 95 3.28 6.29 -9.74
N LEU A 96 2.54 5.38 -9.08
CA LEU A 96 2.36 4.00 -9.52
C LEU A 96 1.24 3.85 -10.56
N PHE A 97 0.33 4.81 -10.67
CA PHE A 97 -0.77 4.70 -11.61
C PHE A 97 -0.28 4.69 -13.06
N GLN A 98 0.52 5.68 -13.45
CA GLN A 98 0.99 5.83 -14.83
C GLN A 98 1.80 4.62 -15.30
N ALA A 99 2.57 4.04 -14.37
CA ALA A 99 3.43 2.89 -14.64
C ALA A 99 2.68 1.60 -14.96
N ASN A 100 1.40 1.53 -14.57
CA ASN A 100 0.52 0.38 -14.73
C ASN A 100 -0.59 0.61 -15.75
N ALA A 101 -0.51 1.69 -16.54
CA ALA A 101 -1.47 1.98 -17.60
C ALA A 101 -1.59 0.79 -18.57
N GLY A 102 -2.81 0.28 -18.76
CA GLY A 102 -3.10 -0.86 -19.64
C GLY A 102 -3.11 -2.23 -18.95
N PHE A 103 -2.79 -2.32 -17.66
CA PHE A 103 -3.04 -3.53 -16.87
C PHE A 103 -4.52 -3.63 -16.48
N THR A 104 -5.02 -4.86 -16.44
CA THR A 104 -6.41 -5.16 -16.04
C THR A 104 -6.41 -5.83 -14.68
N ASN A 105 -7.48 -5.63 -13.89
CA ASN A 105 -7.61 -6.16 -12.53
C ASN A 105 -6.38 -5.83 -11.67
N ILE A 106 -5.91 -4.59 -11.75
CA ILE A 106 -4.88 -4.07 -10.86
C ILE A 106 -5.54 -3.20 -9.79
N VAL A 107 -5.06 -3.31 -8.56
CA VAL A 107 -5.53 -2.56 -7.40
C VAL A 107 -4.34 -1.87 -6.76
N LEU A 108 -4.46 -0.56 -6.52
CA LEU A 108 -3.51 0.19 -5.69
C LEU A 108 -3.94 0.04 -4.23
N ASP A 109 -3.02 -0.46 -3.41
CA ASP A 109 -3.18 -0.54 -1.96
C ASP A 109 -2.59 0.71 -1.28
N LEU A 110 -3.39 1.31 -0.40
CA LEU A 110 -3.07 2.52 0.34
C LEU A 110 -3.15 2.25 1.85
N HIS A 111 -2.13 2.69 2.58
CA HIS A 111 -2.02 2.47 4.01
C HIS A 111 -2.11 3.81 4.74
N TYR A 112 -3.10 3.95 5.61
CA TYR A 112 -3.48 5.24 6.18
C TYR A 112 -3.53 5.20 7.71
N TYR A 113 -2.51 5.82 8.33
CA TYR A 113 -2.38 5.96 9.77
C TYR A 113 -2.30 7.43 10.20
N ASN A 114 -3.10 7.84 11.18
CA ASN A 114 -2.87 9.12 11.91
C ASN A 114 -1.87 8.90 13.06
N LEU A 115 -0.87 8.07 12.80
CA LEU A 115 0.12 7.59 13.75
C LEU A 115 1.46 7.51 13.03
N PHE A 116 2.52 7.33 13.82
CA PHE A 116 3.91 7.12 13.37
C PHE A 116 4.61 8.35 12.76
N ASP A 117 3.88 9.32 12.20
CA ASP A 117 4.43 10.64 11.86
C ASP A 117 4.29 11.62 13.04
N THR A 118 5.37 12.35 13.33
CA THR A 118 5.39 13.43 14.34
C THR A 118 4.35 14.53 14.09
N PHE A 119 3.90 14.70 12.85
CA PHE A 119 2.81 15.58 12.45
C PHE A 119 1.54 15.35 13.27
N PHE A 120 1.20 14.09 13.58
CA PHE A 120 -0.02 13.74 14.30
C PHE A 120 0.07 13.89 15.83
N VAL A 121 1.28 14.01 16.39
CA VAL A 121 1.52 13.98 17.85
C VAL A 121 0.78 15.11 18.58
N ASN A 122 0.67 16.28 17.96
CA ASN A 122 0.10 17.47 18.60
C ASN A 122 -1.28 17.87 18.05
N LEU A 123 -1.91 17.01 17.25
CA LEU A 123 -3.23 17.29 16.70
C LEU A 123 -4.33 17.00 17.73
N SER A 124 -5.33 17.88 17.79
CA SER A 124 -6.57 17.63 18.52
C SER A 124 -7.42 16.55 17.86
N SER A 125 -8.48 16.09 18.54
CA SER A 125 -9.47 15.17 17.96
C SER A 125 -10.04 15.70 16.64
N ALA A 126 -10.47 16.97 16.65
CA ALA A 126 -11.04 17.62 15.47
C ALA A 126 -10.03 17.76 14.33
N GLN A 127 -8.75 18.04 14.62
CA GLN A 127 -7.71 18.14 13.60
C GLN A 127 -7.37 16.78 12.98
N ASN A 128 -7.40 15.70 13.76
CA ASN A 128 -7.24 14.34 13.24
C ASN A 128 -8.37 13.95 12.28
N ILE A 129 -9.62 14.28 12.65
CA ILE A 129 -10.80 14.07 11.81
C ILE A 129 -10.72 14.91 10.54
N ASP A 130 -10.39 16.20 10.68
CA ASP A 130 -10.21 17.13 9.56
C ASP A 130 -9.15 16.63 8.57
N TYR A 131 -8.07 16.01 9.05
CA TYR A 131 -7.04 15.45 8.18
C TYR A 131 -7.58 14.33 7.29
N ILE A 132 -8.48 13.48 7.79
CA ILE A 132 -9.10 12.42 6.99
C ILE A 132 -9.89 13.04 5.84
N TYR A 133 -10.86 13.91 6.14
CA TYR A 133 -11.73 14.51 5.11
C TYR A 133 -10.99 15.46 4.16
N LYS A 134 -10.03 16.26 4.66
CA LYS A 134 -9.37 17.28 3.84
C LYS A 134 -8.16 16.77 3.08
N SER A 135 -7.50 15.72 3.58
CA SER A 135 -6.29 15.16 2.96
C SER A 135 -6.56 13.82 2.30
N ARG A 136 -6.96 12.80 3.07
CA ARG A 136 -7.11 11.44 2.54
C ARG A 136 -8.28 11.28 1.60
N GLU A 137 -9.44 11.81 1.96
CA GLU A 137 -10.62 11.75 1.09
C GLU A 137 -10.33 12.47 -0.24
N ALA A 138 -9.70 13.66 -0.19
CA ALA A 138 -9.29 14.38 -1.40
C ALA A 138 -8.31 13.57 -2.27
N GLN A 139 -7.35 12.87 -1.65
CA GLN A 139 -6.42 11.98 -2.33
C GLN A 139 -7.14 10.78 -2.98
N LEU A 140 -8.08 10.16 -2.27
CA LEU A 140 -8.92 9.07 -2.79
C LEU A 140 -9.82 9.54 -3.94
N GLN A 141 -10.41 10.74 -3.86
CA GLN A 141 -11.20 11.32 -4.94
C GLN A 141 -10.36 11.54 -6.20
N GLN A 142 -9.10 11.98 -6.07
CA GLN A 142 -8.18 12.10 -7.21
C GLN A 142 -7.85 10.75 -7.84
N LEU A 143 -7.60 9.72 -7.02
CA LEU A 143 -7.35 8.36 -7.51
C LEU A 143 -8.59 7.75 -8.16
N ASN A 144 -9.79 7.93 -7.58
CA ASN A 144 -11.04 7.42 -8.14
C ASN A 144 -11.41 8.07 -9.49
N ASN A 145 -11.02 9.33 -9.70
CA ASN A 145 -11.20 10.00 -10.99
C ASN A 145 -10.25 9.45 -12.09
N THR A 146 -9.32 8.58 -11.72
CA THR A 146 -8.31 8.04 -12.61
C THR A 146 -8.80 6.71 -13.21
N SER A 147 -9.21 6.76 -14.49
CA SER A 147 -9.85 5.63 -15.17
C SER A 147 -9.02 4.34 -15.16
N GLY A 148 -9.63 3.24 -14.74
CA GLY A 148 -9.05 1.89 -14.80
C GLY A 148 -8.24 1.47 -13.57
N LEU A 149 -7.99 2.36 -12.61
CA LEU A 149 -7.38 2.01 -11.33
C LEU A 149 -8.46 1.64 -10.32
N LEU A 150 -8.30 0.49 -9.68
CA LEU A 150 -9.05 0.18 -8.46
C LEU A 150 -8.20 0.59 -7.26
N VAL A 151 -8.84 1.12 -6.23
CA VAL A 151 -8.18 1.51 -4.99
C VAL A 151 -8.70 0.65 -3.85
N PHE A 152 -7.80 0.25 -2.96
CA PHE A 152 -8.10 -0.48 -1.74
C PHE A 152 -7.31 0.16 -0.61
N ILE A 153 -7.93 0.31 0.56
CA ILE A 153 -7.25 0.74 1.78
C ILE A 153 -6.98 -0.53 2.60
N GLY A 154 -5.84 -1.16 2.39
CA GLY A 154 -5.48 -2.45 2.97
C GLY A 154 -5.14 -2.37 4.45
N GLU A 155 -4.55 -1.26 4.88
CA GLU A 155 -4.20 -1.05 6.28
C GLU A 155 -4.62 0.32 6.82
N TRP A 156 -5.28 0.30 7.98
CA TRP A 156 -5.66 1.47 8.77
C TRP A 156 -6.00 1.04 10.20
N VAL A 157 -6.11 2.00 11.11
CA VAL A 157 -6.50 1.75 12.50
C VAL A 157 -7.27 2.94 13.07
N ASN A 158 -8.10 2.68 14.08
CA ASN A 158 -8.77 3.74 14.85
C ASN A 158 -7.90 4.32 15.99
N GLU A 159 -6.67 3.84 16.15
CA GLU A 159 -5.74 4.33 17.17
C GLU A 159 -5.25 5.74 16.81
N TRP A 160 -5.03 6.57 17.84
CA TRP A 160 -4.58 7.96 17.73
C TRP A 160 -3.78 8.39 18.97
N ASN A 161 -3.06 9.51 18.88
CA ASN A 161 -2.25 10.03 20.01
C ASN A 161 -3.02 10.96 20.96
N VAL A 162 -4.33 11.16 20.75
CA VAL A 162 -5.12 12.12 21.54
C VAL A 162 -5.50 11.53 22.90
N THR A 163 -4.76 11.87 23.95
CA THR A 163 -4.99 11.34 25.32
C THR A 163 -6.10 12.04 26.08
N SER A 164 -6.48 13.26 25.68
CA SER A 164 -7.54 14.06 26.33
C SER A 164 -8.90 13.94 25.64
N GLY A 165 -9.00 13.16 24.56
CA GLY A 165 -10.22 13.02 23.78
C GLY A 165 -11.29 12.26 24.56
N SER A 166 -12.54 12.69 24.41
CA SER A 166 -13.69 11.96 24.93
C SER A 166 -13.93 10.67 24.11
N GLN A 167 -14.68 9.74 24.70
CA GLN A 167 -15.11 8.54 23.99
C GLN A 167 -15.92 8.87 22.72
N HIS A 168 -16.71 9.95 22.76
CA HIS A 168 -17.51 10.38 21.61
C HIS A 168 -16.61 10.85 20.46
N GLU A 169 -15.60 11.67 20.75
CA GLU A 169 -14.64 12.11 19.72
C GLU A 169 -13.85 10.94 19.13
N TYR A 170 -13.48 9.93 19.93
CA TYR A 170 -12.83 8.71 19.43
C TYR A 170 -13.73 7.90 18.50
N GLN A 171 -15.04 7.87 18.79
CA GLN A 171 -16.04 7.23 17.93
C GLN A 171 -16.23 8.01 16.63
N ASP A 172 -16.20 9.35 16.68
CA ASP A 172 -16.31 10.19 15.51
C ASP A 172 -15.06 10.08 14.62
N PHE A 173 -13.87 9.95 15.20
CA PHE A 173 -12.65 9.62 14.46
C PHE A 173 -12.76 8.27 13.75
N GLY A 174 -13.26 7.24 14.43
CA GLY A 174 -13.47 5.93 13.80
C GLY A 174 -14.54 5.94 12.72
N ARG A 175 -15.57 6.76 12.88
CA ARG A 175 -16.58 6.97 11.85
C ARG A 175 -15.98 7.63 10.61
N ALA A 176 -15.19 8.68 10.80
CA ALA A 176 -14.52 9.37 9.70
C ALA A 176 -13.57 8.45 8.91
N GLN A 177 -12.90 7.49 9.56
CA GLN A 177 -12.05 6.51 8.86
C GLN A 177 -12.86 5.51 8.00
N LEU A 178 -14.14 5.28 8.33
CA LEU A 178 -15.01 4.31 7.64
C LEU A 178 -15.83 4.92 6.49
N GLU A 179 -16.08 6.23 6.54
CA GLU A 179 -16.81 7.00 5.52
C GLU A 179 -15.95 7.27 4.28
#